data_AF-B4PQV1-F1
#
_entry.id   AF-B4PQV1-F1
#
_cell.length_a   1.000
_cell.length_b   1.000
_cell.length_c   1.000
_cell.angle_alpha   90.00
_cell.angle_beta   90.00
_cell.angle_gamma   90.00
#
_symmetry.space_group_name_H-M   'P 1'
#
loop_
_entity.id
_entity.type
_entity.pdbx_description
1 polymer ?
#
loop_
_entity_poly.entity_id
_entity_poly.type
_entity_poly.pdbx_seq_one_letter_code
_entity_poly.pdbx_strand_id
1 'polypeptide(L)'
;MASPLGGARVEVSVHKFEGGTWKPTVFKGGDTDFCNSFFEKNTIYYPYSTKHVINKQQIKDKCITTPETVLVLEPYILKILINYAVPLTPGRHKAVILFSAFEKSGVKLERDICLEIVGDIVNI
;
A
#
# COMPACT_ATOMS: atom_id res chain seq x y z
N MET A 1 -16.08 11.13 -8.40
CA MET A 1 -16.04 12.49 -7.80
C MET A 1 -14.64 12.69 -7.25
N ALA A 2 -13.93 13.73 -7.65
CA ALA A 2 -12.53 13.95 -7.25
C ALA A 2 -12.44 14.21 -5.73
N SER A 3 -11.46 13.58 -5.07
CA SER A 3 -11.17 13.86 -3.66
C SER A 3 -10.81 15.35 -3.48
N PRO A 4 -11.27 16.03 -2.42
CA PRO A 4 -10.92 17.42 -2.15
C PRO A 4 -9.41 17.63 -1.87
N LEU A 5 -8.72 16.53 -1.58
CA LEU A 5 -7.28 16.42 -1.36
C LEU A 5 -6.64 15.95 -2.67
N GLY A 6 -5.47 16.48 -3.04
CA GLY A 6 -4.71 15.89 -4.14
C GLY A 6 -4.63 14.37 -3.97
N GLY A 7 -4.98 13.62 -5.01
CA GLY A 7 -5.15 12.17 -4.91
C GLY A 7 -3.82 11.46 -4.67
N ALA A 8 -3.88 10.27 -4.09
CA ALA A 8 -2.75 9.34 -4.09
C ALA A 8 -3.17 8.07 -4.79
N ARG A 9 -2.28 7.56 -5.64
CA ARG A 9 -2.36 6.20 -6.15
C ARG A 9 -1.36 5.35 -5.37
N VAL A 10 -1.78 4.16 -4.96
CA VAL A 10 -0.87 3.11 -4.52
C VAL A 10 -0.82 2.02 -5.57
N GLU A 11 0.38 1.57 -5.91
CA GLU A 11 0.60 0.40 -6.76
C GLU A 11 1.44 -0.62 -5.99
N VAL A 12 1.09 -1.89 -6.12
CA VAL A 12 1.82 -2.99 -5.49
C VAL A 12 2.24 -3.97 -6.59
N SER A 13 3.50 -4.39 -6.55
CA SER A 13 4.00 -5.50 -7.36
C SER A 13 4.80 -6.47 -6.51
N VAL A 14 4.62 -7.76 -6.73
CA VAL A 14 5.38 -8.81 -6.03
C VAL A 14 6.41 -9.39 -6.98
N HIS A 15 7.64 -9.51 -6.47
CA HIS A 15 8.77 -10.09 -7.19
C HIS A 15 9.31 -11.28 -6.42
N LYS A 16 9.79 -12.29 -7.14
CA LYS A 16 10.48 -13.45 -6.57
C LYS A 16 11.97 -13.35 -6.86
N PHE A 17 12.81 -13.75 -5.92
CA PHE A 17 14.25 -13.79 -6.12
C PHE A 17 14.66 -15.14 -6.72
N GLU A 18 15.16 -15.12 -7.96
CA GLU A 18 15.57 -16.31 -8.71
C GLU A 18 16.85 -16.03 -9.50
N GLY A 19 17.84 -16.91 -9.40
CA GLY A 19 19.10 -16.78 -10.14
C GLY A 19 19.86 -15.48 -9.86
N GLY A 20 19.77 -14.95 -8.63
CA GLY A 20 20.44 -13.71 -8.24
C GLY A 20 19.71 -12.42 -8.64
N THR A 21 18.53 -12.51 -9.25
CA THR A 21 17.76 -11.34 -9.72
C THR A 21 16.33 -11.38 -9.19
N TRP A 22 15.73 -10.20 -9.03
CA TRP A 22 14.30 -10.08 -8.80
C TRP A 22 13.56 -10.27 -10.13
N LYS A 23 12.60 -11.20 -10.16
CA LYS A 23 11.72 -11.49 -11.29
C LYS A 23 10.29 -11.09 -10.93
N PRO A 24 9.57 -10.35 -11.79
CA PRO A 24 8.18 -10.00 -11.53
C PRO A 24 7.32 -11.27 -11.49
N THR A 25 6.36 -11.30 -10.57
CA THR A 25 5.31 -12.31 -10.54
C THR A 25 4.06 -11.80 -11.25
N VAL A 26 3.02 -12.63 -11.34
CA VAL A 26 1.69 -12.22 -11.83
C VAL A 26 0.95 -11.30 -10.87
N PHE A 27 1.42 -11.15 -9.62
CA PHE A 27 0.76 -10.33 -8.61
C PHE A 27 1.15 -8.87 -8.77
N LYS A 28 0.24 -8.12 -9.38
CA LYS A 28 0.25 -6.68 -9.44
C LYS A 28 -1.15 -6.16 -9.15
N GLY A 29 -1.25 -5.07 -8.42
CA GLY A 29 -2.52 -4.41 -8.11
C GLY A 29 -2.29 -2.97 -7.68
N GLY A 30 -3.37 -2.29 -7.34
CA GLY A 30 -3.29 -0.92 -6.86
C GLY A 30 -4.65 -0.32 -6.61
N ASP A 31 -4.62 0.89 -6.07
CA ASP A 31 -5.79 1.69 -5.77
C ASP A 31 -5.49 3.14 -6.19
N THR A 32 -6.36 3.68 -7.04
CA THR A 32 -6.20 5.00 -7.64
C THR A 32 -6.67 6.14 -6.75
N ASP A 33 -7.39 5.85 -5.67
CA ASP A 33 -7.95 6.82 -4.73
C ASP A 33 -7.61 6.46 -3.28
N PHE A 34 -6.33 6.11 -3.06
CA PHE A 34 -5.83 5.57 -1.80
C PHE A 34 -6.17 6.47 -0.59
N CYS A 35 -6.10 7.79 -0.74
CA CYS A 35 -6.37 8.73 0.35
C CYS A 35 -7.78 8.55 0.92
N ASN A 36 -8.77 8.31 0.05
CA ASN A 36 -10.14 8.07 0.47
C ASN A 36 -10.31 6.63 0.94
N SER A 37 -9.91 5.67 0.10
CA SER A 37 -10.05 4.24 0.37
C SER A 37 -9.41 3.82 1.69
N PHE A 38 -8.28 4.42 2.08
CA PHE A 38 -7.58 4.08 3.31
C PHE A 38 -8.44 4.32 4.55
N PHE A 39 -9.30 5.35 4.59
CA PHE A 39 -10.14 5.63 5.75
C PHE A 39 -11.54 5.01 5.69
N GLU A 40 -11.93 4.47 4.55
CA GLU A 40 -13.22 3.81 4.34
C GLU A 40 -13.29 2.44 5.04
N LYS A 41 -14.40 2.17 5.75
CA LYS A 41 -14.55 0.95 6.56
C LYS A 41 -14.71 -0.33 5.75
N ASN A 42 -15.19 -0.22 4.53
CA ASN A 42 -15.52 -1.31 3.62
C ASN A 42 -14.34 -1.70 2.70
N THR A 43 -13.18 -1.05 2.81
CA THR A 43 -12.00 -1.38 2.02
C THR A 43 -11.09 -2.36 2.75
N ILE A 44 -10.12 -2.92 2.02
CA ILE A 44 -9.12 -3.83 2.60
C ILE A 44 -8.24 -3.14 3.65
N TYR A 45 -8.09 -1.81 3.61
CA TYR A 45 -7.17 -1.10 4.51
C TYR A 45 -7.70 -1.04 5.94
N TYR A 46 -9.01 -0.91 6.13
CA TYR A 46 -9.58 -0.74 7.46
C TYR A 46 -9.29 -1.90 8.43
N PRO A 47 -9.59 -3.16 8.09
CA PRO A 47 -9.34 -4.29 8.99
C PRO A 47 -7.84 -4.55 9.24
N TYR A 48 -6.96 -4.15 8.32
CA TYR A 48 -5.53 -4.50 8.36
C TYR A 48 -4.61 -3.37 8.82
N SER A 49 -4.99 -2.10 8.65
CA SER A 49 -4.13 -0.96 8.97
C SER A 49 -4.89 0.18 9.63
N THR A 50 -5.95 0.68 9.00
CA THR A 50 -6.57 1.95 9.41
C THR A 50 -7.14 1.89 10.82
N LYS A 51 -7.71 0.75 11.24
CA LYS A 51 -8.24 0.61 12.60
C LYS A 51 -7.18 0.80 13.69
N HIS A 52 -5.90 0.56 13.39
CA HIS A 52 -4.76 0.69 14.29
C HIS A 52 -4.07 2.05 14.27
N VAL A 53 -4.54 2.98 13.42
CA VAL A 53 -4.01 4.35 13.39
C VAL A 53 -4.45 5.10 14.64
N ILE A 54 -3.50 5.67 15.40
CA ILE A 54 -3.79 6.38 16.65
C ILE A 54 -4.04 7.87 16.43
N ASN A 55 -3.42 8.48 15.42
CA ASN A 55 -3.54 9.90 15.11
C ASN A 55 -4.57 10.20 13.99
N LYS A 56 -5.61 9.36 13.85
CA LYS A 56 -6.64 9.45 12.79
C LYS A 56 -7.20 10.86 12.61
N GLN A 57 -7.53 11.55 13.70
CA GLN A 57 -8.13 12.90 13.63
C GLN A 57 -7.21 13.93 12.95
N GLN A 58 -5.88 13.78 13.09
CA GLN A 58 -4.91 14.72 12.49
C GLN A 58 -4.70 14.47 11.00
N ILE A 59 -4.87 13.23 10.57
CA ILE A 59 -4.53 12.80 9.22
C ILE A 59 -5.73 12.48 8.35
N LYS A 60 -6.96 12.40 8.88
CA LYS A 60 -8.13 12.06 8.06
C LYS A 60 -8.34 13.06 6.91
N ASP A 61 -8.02 14.32 7.17
CA ASP A 61 -8.11 15.41 6.19
C ASP A 61 -6.78 15.67 5.47
N LYS A 62 -5.80 14.75 5.60
CA LYS A 62 -4.49 14.81 4.92
C LYS A 62 -4.19 13.48 4.26
N CYS A 63 -3.56 13.46 3.10
CA CYS A 63 -3.11 12.18 2.54
C CYS A 63 -1.72 11.82 3.07
N ILE A 64 -1.35 10.53 3.10
CA ILE A 64 0.01 10.11 3.48
C ILE A 64 1.10 10.71 2.57
N THR A 65 0.71 11.08 1.36
CA THR A 65 1.58 11.76 0.40
C THR A 65 1.68 13.26 0.64
N THR A 66 0.97 13.85 1.61
CA THR A 66 1.12 15.26 1.98
C THR A 66 2.44 15.44 2.76
N PRO A 67 3.28 16.45 2.44
CA PRO A 67 4.51 16.69 3.19
C PRO A 67 4.24 16.81 4.69
N GLU A 68 5.19 16.36 5.51
CA GLU A 68 5.13 16.42 6.98
C GLU A 68 3.96 15.66 7.62
N THR A 69 3.24 14.85 6.84
CA THR A 69 2.17 13.99 7.37
C THR A 69 2.77 12.68 7.84
N VAL A 70 2.58 12.38 9.13
CA VAL A 70 3.06 11.15 9.76
C VAL A 70 1.86 10.26 10.10
N LEU A 71 1.84 9.04 9.56
CA LEU A 71 0.88 8.01 9.92
C LEU A 71 1.42 7.23 11.12
N VAL A 72 0.76 7.31 12.28
CA VAL A 72 1.19 6.60 13.49
C VAL A 72 0.23 5.45 13.79
N LEU A 73 0.77 4.23 13.84
CA LEU A 73 0.03 3.04 14.22
C LEU A 73 0.44 2.61 15.63
N GLU A 74 -0.52 2.09 16.40
CA GLU A 74 -0.20 1.33 17.61
C GLU A 74 0.52 0.03 17.25
N PRO A 75 1.27 -0.61 18.16
CA PRO A 75 1.77 -1.96 17.92
C PRO A 75 0.61 -2.97 17.79
N TYR A 76 0.58 -3.74 16.71
CA TYR A 76 -0.41 -4.80 16.50
C TYR A 76 0.14 -5.96 15.66
N ILE A 77 -0.53 -7.11 15.74
CA ILE A 77 -0.23 -8.27 14.90
C ILE A 77 -1.05 -8.17 13.62
N LEU A 78 -0.37 -7.99 12.50
CA LEU A 78 -0.97 -7.98 11.17
C LEU A 78 -1.19 -9.42 10.69
N LYS A 79 -2.45 -9.87 10.68
CA LYS A 79 -2.85 -11.17 10.08
C LYS A 79 -3.65 -10.91 8.82
N ILE A 80 -3.02 -11.09 7.68
CA ILE A 80 -3.65 -10.89 6.36
C ILE A 80 -4.06 -12.26 5.80
N LEU A 81 -5.34 -12.39 5.44
CA LEU A 81 -5.85 -13.53 4.68
C LEU A 81 -6.22 -13.05 3.28
N ILE A 82 -5.54 -13.58 2.26
CA ILE A 82 -5.83 -13.24 0.87
C ILE A 82 -6.03 -14.54 0.08
N ASN A 83 -7.14 -14.60 -0.64
CA ASN A 83 -7.40 -15.64 -1.61
C ASN A 83 -6.82 -15.21 -2.97
N TYR A 84 -5.94 -16.04 -3.52
CA TYR A 84 -5.34 -15.81 -4.83
C TYR A 84 -5.76 -16.91 -5.80
N ALA A 85 -6.02 -16.54 -7.06
CA ALA A 85 -6.34 -17.51 -8.11
C ALA A 85 -5.16 -18.43 -8.46
N VAL A 86 -3.93 -17.95 -8.24
CA VAL A 86 -2.69 -18.69 -8.46
C VAL A 86 -1.93 -18.73 -7.13
N PRO A 87 -1.31 -19.85 -6.72
CA PRO A 87 -0.49 -19.88 -5.51
C PRO A 87 0.84 -19.16 -5.74
N LEU A 88 1.30 -18.42 -4.72
CA LEU A 88 2.70 -18.00 -4.65
C LEU A 88 3.56 -19.22 -4.33
N THR A 89 4.65 -19.39 -5.07
CA THR A 89 5.59 -20.50 -4.82
C THR A 89 6.48 -20.18 -3.62
N PRO A 90 6.96 -21.18 -2.86
CA PRO A 90 7.90 -20.93 -1.77
C PRO A 90 9.18 -20.22 -2.20
N GLY A 91 9.79 -19.49 -1.26
CA GLY A 91 11.06 -18.82 -1.42
C GLY A 91 11.01 -17.31 -1.18
N ARG A 92 12.12 -16.63 -1.47
CA ARG A 92 12.28 -15.20 -1.17
C ARG A 92 11.52 -14.32 -2.15
N HIS A 93 10.69 -13.45 -1.62
CA HIS A 93 9.89 -12.48 -2.35
C HIS A 93 10.12 -11.07 -1.82
N LYS A 94 9.76 -10.09 -2.63
CA LYS A 94 9.54 -8.72 -2.16
C LYS A 94 8.23 -8.16 -2.70
N ALA A 95 7.51 -7.43 -1.87
CA ALA A 95 6.44 -6.55 -2.32
C ALA A 95 7.02 -5.13 -2.45
N VAL A 96 6.90 -4.54 -3.63
CA VAL A 96 7.23 -3.15 -3.90
C VAL A 96 5.93 -2.37 -3.92
N ILE A 97 5.80 -1.41 -3.01
CA ILE A 97 4.62 -0.56 -2.83
C ILE A 97 5.01 0.87 -3.18
N LEU A 98 4.41 1.41 -4.22
CA LEU A 98 4.68 2.77 -4.72
C LEU A 98 3.47 3.65 -4.44
N PHE A 99 3.63 4.69 -3.62
CA PHE A 99 2.65 5.75 -3.45
C PHE A 99 3.04 6.93 -4.32
N SER A 100 2.17 7.28 -5.26
CA SER A 100 2.33 8.45 -6.13
C SER A 100 1.33 9.53 -5.77
N ALA A 101 1.81 10.76 -5.64
CA ALA A 101 1.01 11.92 -5.32
C ALA A 101 0.55 12.64 -6.59
N PHE A 102 -0.69 13.13 -6.59
CA PHE A 102 -1.29 13.86 -7.71
C PHE A 102 -1.89 15.17 -7.24
N GLU A 103 -1.80 16.19 -8.08
CA GLU A 103 -2.56 17.42 -7.92
C GLU A 103 -4.04 17.20 -8.20
N LYS A 104 -4.88 18.19 -7.85
CA LYS A 104 -6.30 18.19 -8.21
C LYS A 104 -6.54 18.20 -9.73
N SER A 105 -5.57 18.73 -10.48
CA SER A 105 -5.53 18.73 -11.94
C SER A 105 -5.27 17.33 -12.53
N GLY A 106 -4.92 16.34 -11.71
CA GLY A 106 -4.52 15.00 -12.14
C GLY A 106 -3.06 14.89 -12.57
N VAL A 107 -2.28 15.97 -12.47
CA VAL A 107 -0.84 15.96 -12.75
C VAL A 107 -0.10 15.24 -11.62
N LYS A 108 0.73 14.28 -11.98
CA LYS A 108 1.59 13.56 -11.02
C LYS A 108 2.66 14.51 -10.48
N LEU A 109 2.85 14.53 -9.17
CA LEU A 109 3.95 15.24 -8.52
C LEU A 109 5.24 14.42 -8.61
N GLU A 110 6.41 15.08 -8.67
CA GLU A 110 7.73 14.42 -8.75
C GLU A 110 8.18 13.74 -7.43
N ARG A 111 7.26 13.50 -6.50
CA ARG A 111 7.53 12.91 -5.19
C ARG A 111 6.72 11.62 -5.03
N ASP A 112 7.44 10.52 -5.06
CA ASP A 112 6.91 9.19 -4.79
C ASP A 112 7.46 8.67 -3.44
N ILE A 113 6.66 7.87 -2.74
CA ILE A 113 7.14 7.07 -1.60
C ILE A 113 7.23 5.63 -2.09
N CYS A 114 8.41 5.03 -1.99
CA CYS A 114 8.65 3.62 -2.32
C CYS A 114 8.94 2.83 -1.04
N LEU A 115 8.14 1.82 -0.78
CA LEU A 115 8.33 0.87 0.32
C LEU A 115 8.60 -0.52 -0.26
N GLU A 116 9.66 -1.16 0.21
CA GLU A 116 9.93 -2.57 -0.10
C GLU A 116 9.77 -3.42 1.17
N ILE A 117 8.95 -4.46 1.08
CA ILE A 117 8.80 -5.48 2.12
C ILE A 117 9.41 -6.76 1.57
N VAL A 118 10.53 -7.20 2.15
CA VAL A 118 11.22 -8.44 1.76
C VAL A 118 10.88 -9.53 2.76
N GLY A 119 10.57 -10.73 2.28
CA GLY A 119 10.27 -11.88 3.13
C GLY A 119 10.30 -13.20 2.38
N ASP A 120 10.23 -14.29 3.13
CA ASP A 120 10.19 -15.65 2.58
C ASP A 120 8.77 -16.20 2.67
N ILE A 121 8.25 -16.70 1.55
CA ILE A 121 6.99 -17.45 1.50
C ILE A 121 7.30 -18.90 1.83
N VAL A 122 6.61 -19.42 2.84
CA VAL A 122 6.74 -20.81 3.30
C VAL A 122 5.39 -21.51 3.17
N ASN A 123 5.42 -22.81 2.90
CA ASN A 123 4.22 -23.63 3.02
C ASN A 123 3.91 -23.80 4.52
N ILE A 124 2.65 -23.64 4.89
CA ILE A 124 2.12 -23.86 6.25
C ILE A 124 1.38 -25.20 6.25
#